data_AF-A0A816PDU0-F1
#
_entry.id   AF-A0A816PDU0-F1
#
_cell.length_a   1.000
_cell.length_b   1.000
_cell.length_c   1.000
_cell.angle_alpha   90.00
_cell.angle_beta   90.00
_cell.angle_gamma   90.00
#
_symmetry.space_group_name_H-M   'P 1'
#
loop_
_entity.id
_entity.type
_entity.pdbx_description
1 polymer ?
#
loop_
_entity_poly.entity_id
_entity_poly.type
_entity_poly.pdbx_seq_one_letter_code
_entity_poly.pdbx_strand_id
1 'polypeptide(L)'
;MTDQEKSDESFMNLFQDMLQKTKKHPLVLDPLRDEPQDFLNELIRSTTIQYPNEVFQFSITEKSRTIVQKQLKNYQLSLMSTVKRSEYPLIKYYLDQMTRLKKFLQEDYIEQIYSDCIQQLKKHLREEYQEGTSKLSQCLMHQIFVTDSDIKQYQTYINHAQSAEELRKDHLDSEVVHSSAFVQHLIKKVNEMNDDLREKEIDDSSVKVNSDKIQLVTKHFPEIKETYESVLQSFTEKIDLKVGSFENYLHTNQFDQCATIMKNLFDVWNIFHHHLDEENIKMKYFKLREDFLSYFSSSTKDLDYLFKQTKLEKPDIDRINTCLVNLETALNTFSLEAPIREQEIKQIYDSFLSKILKFFENIVQKINNALNKQNALENLEKLIEQLDLIRNISSVEFKTSQVYYATLEKLFGYIYQLR
;
A
#
# COMPACT_ATOMS: atom_id res chain seq x y z
N MET A 1 47.20 -64.40 17.47
CA MET A 1 45.78 -64.04 17.61
C MET A 1 45.54 -63.43 18.98
N THR A 2 44.99 -62.23 19.02
CA THR A 2 44.49 -61.55 20.23
C THR A 2 43.19 -62.18 20.73
N ASP A 3 42.78 -61.91 21.97
CA ASP A 3 41.55 -62.51 22.54
C ASP A 3 40.26 -62.01 21.85
N GLN A 4 40.30 -60.82 21.26
CA GLN A 4 39.25 -60.32 20.37
C GLN A 4 39.16 -61.12 19.06
N GLU A 5 40.29 -61.47 18.45
CA GLU A 5 40.32 -62.28 17.23
C GLU A 5 39.86 -63.72 17.48
N LYS A 6 40.10 -64.27 18.68
CA LYS A 6 39.64 -65.62 19.05
C LYS A 6 38.15 -65.70 19.37
N SER A 7 37.51 -64.57 19.70
CA SER A 7 36.09 -64.53 20.03
C SER A 7 35.19 -64.23 18.83
N ASP A 8 35.77 -63.83 17.70
CA ASP A 8 35.05 -63.68 16.43
C ASP A 8 34.98 -65.02 15.69
N GLU A 9 33.81 -65.66 15.76
CA GLU A 9 33.54 -66.96 15.15
C GLU A 9 33.73 -66.93 13.62
N SER A 10 33.45 -65.79 12.98
CA SER A 10 33.61 -65.61 11.53
C SER A 10 35.09 -65.52 11.15
N PHE A 11 35.88 -64.78 11.94
CA PHE A 11 37.32 -64.71 11.77
C PHE A 11 38.00 -66.05 12.02
N MET A 12 37.58 -66.78 13.06
CA MET A 12 38.10 -68.12 13.36
C MET A 12 37.75 -69.14 12.28
N ASN A 13 36.53 -69.07 11.71
CA ASN A 13 36.13 -69.92 10.60
C ASN A 13 36.92 -69.60 9.32
N LEU A 14 37.12 -68.31 9.00
CA LEU A 14 37.98 -67.89 7.89
C LEU A 14 39.42 -68.35 8.10
N PHE A 15 39.96 -68.20 9.31
CA PHE A 15 41.34 -68.59 9.62
C PHE A 15 41.53 -70.12 9.56
N GLN A 16 40.54 -70.89 10.04
CA GLN A 16 40.55 -72.35 9.90
C GLN A 16 40.39 -72.80 8.45
N ASP A 17 39.56 -72.12 7.66
CA ASP A 17 39.40 -72.38 6.22
C ASP A 17 40.69 -72.04 5.46
N MET A 18 41.34 -70.91 5.76
CA MET A 18 42.66 -70.58 5.22
C MET A 18 43.72 -71.63 5.61
N LEU A 19 43.71 -72.12 6.85
CA LEU A 19 44.60 -73.19 7.31
C LEU A 19 44.30 -74.55 6.64
N GLN A 20 43.03 -74.88 6.42
CA GLN A 20 42.65 -76.09 5.68
C GLN A 20 43.03 -76.01 4.20
N LYS A 21 42.84 -74.84 3.58
CA LYS A 21 43.19 -74.59 2.18
C LYS A 21 44.71 -74.57 1.97
N THR A 22 45.47 -74.02 2.92
CA THR A 22 46.95 -74.08 2.88
C THR A 22 47.52 -75.46 3.20
N LYS A 23 46.78 -76.34 3.89
CA LYS A 23 47.16 -77.78 4.03
C LYS A 23 47.15 -78.54 2.71
N LYS A 24 46.42 -78.09 1.68
CA LYS A 24 46.39 -78.70 0.34
C LYS A 24 47.56 -78.27 -0.58
N HIS A 25 48.67 -77.81 0.02
CA HIS A 25 49.79 -77.09 -0.60
C HIS A 25 49.41 -75.66 -0.99
N PRO A 26 50.11 -74.63 -0.44
CA PRO A 26 50.00 -73.29 -0.97
C PRO A 26 50.62 -73.24 -2.36
N LEU A 27 49.94 -72.63 -3.32
CA LEU A 27 50.52 -72.31 -4.63
C LEU A 27 51.61 -71.24 -4.42
N VAL A 28 52.85 -71.68 -4.28
CA VAL A 28 54.04 -70.83 -4.12
C VAL A 28 54.92 -71.07 -5.33
N LEU A 29 55.24 -69.99 -6.06
CA LEU A 29 56.20 -70.02 -7.16
C LEU A 29 57.60 -69.78 -6.59
N ASP A 30 58.50 -70.74 -6.73
CA ASP A 30 59.95 -70.56 -6.62
C ASP A 30 60.50 -70.14 -8.00
N PRO A 31 60.78 -68.84 -8.22
CA PRO A 31 61.17 -68.33 -9.53
C PRO A 31 62.53 -68.84 -10.03
N LEU A 32 63.29 -69.57 -9.20
CA LEU A 32 64.58 -70.16 -9.58
C LEU A 32 64.50 -71.66 -9.89
N ARG A 33 63.42 -72.33 -9.47
CA ARG A 33 63.33 -73.81 -9.51
C ARG A 33 62.08 -74.33 -10.21
N ASP A 34 61.02 -73.54 -10.25
CA ASP A 34 59.75 -73.98 -10.81
C ASP A 34 59.64 -73.63 -12.29
N GLU A 35 59.10 -74.55 -13.07
CA GLU A 35 58.72 -74.32 -14.47
C GLU A 35 57.48 -73.39 -14.51
N PRO A 36 57.57 -72.18 -15.08
CA PRO A 36 56.47 -71.21 -15.05
C PRO A 36 55.18 -71.73 -15.67
N GLN A 37 55.30 -72.62 -16.67
CA GLN A 37 54.17 -73.22 -17.37
C GLN A 37 53.32 -74.12 -16.45
N ASP A 38 53.97 -74.88 -15.57
CA ASP A 38 53.30 -75.82 -14.67
C ASP A 38 52.55 -75.08 -13.57
N PHE A 39 53.16 -74.04 -13.01
CA PHE A 39 52.49 -73.15 -12.06
C PHE A 39 51.29 -72.45 -12.70
N LEU A 40 51.41 -71.96 -13.95
CA LEU A 40 50.30 -71.33 -14.66
C LEU A 40 49.15 -72.31 -14.90
N ASN A 41 49.45 -73.55 -15.27
CA ASN A 41 48.47 -74.61 -15.48
C ASN A 41 47.74 -74.98 -14.18
N GLU A 42 48.45 -74.97 -13.04
CA GLU A 42 47.87 -75.22 -11.73
C GLU A 42 46.97 -74.05 -11.28
N LEU A 43 47.39 -72.81 -11.55
CA LEU A 43 46.59 -71.61 -11.30
C LEU A 43 45.30 -71.60 -12.14
N ILE A 44 45.37 -71.97 -13.42
CA ILE A 44 44.22 -72.07 -14.33
C ILE A 44 43.25 -73.19 -13.89
N ARG A 45 43.77 -74.27 -13.32
CA ARG A 45 42.96 -75.40 -12.80
C ARG A 45 42.37 -75.12 -11.41
N SER A 46 42.86 -74.10 -10.70
CA SER A 46 42.30 -73.71 -9.42
C SER A 46 40.88 -73.18 -9.57
N THR A 47 39.99 -73.52 -8.65
CA THR A 47 38.61 -73.01 -8.65
C THR A 47 38.64 -71.50 -8.48
N THR A 48 38.32 -70.78 -9.55
CA THR A 48 38.11 -69.33 -9.52
C THR A 48 36.99 -69.00 -8.54
N ILE A 49 37.15 -67.92 -7.78
CA ILE A 49 36.03 -67.35 -7.04
C ILE A 49 35.06 -66.80 -8.09
N GLN A 50 33.96 -67.53 -8.34
CA GLN A 50 32.99 -67.17 -9.38
C GLN A 50 32.31 -65.82 -9.12
N TYR A 51 32.17 -65.45 -7.84
CA TYR A 51 31.58 -64.19 -7.39
C TYR A 51 32.47 -63.53 -6.32
N PRO A 52 33.55 -62.82 -6.72
CA PRO A 52 34.48 -62.19 -5.77
C PRO A 52 33.77 -61.27 -4.77
N ASN A 53 32.69 -60.63 -5.22
CA ASN A 53 31.87 -59.68 -4.48
C ASN A 53 31.08 -60.35 -3.34
N GLU A 54 30.82 -61.66 -3.43
CA GLU A 54 30.14 -62.44 -2.39
C GLU A 54 31.13 -62.97 -1.34
N VAL A 55 32.38 -63.17 -1.74
CA VAL A 55 33.44 -63.72 -0.88
C VAL A 55 34.19 -62.62 -0.14
N PHE A 56 34.41 -61.47 -0.76
CA PHE A 56 35.04 -60.31 -0.15
C PHE A 56 33.98 -59.26 0.18
N GLN A 57 33.35 -59.39 1.35
CA GLN A 57 32.53 -58.33 1.91
C GLN A 57 33.41 -57.40 2.75
N PHE A 58 33.34 -56.09 2.51
CA PHE A 58 33.90 -55.10 3.43
C PHE A 58 33.08 -55.14 4.73
N SER A 59 33.45 -56.02 5.66
CA SER A 59 32.79 -56.10 6.96
C SER A 59 33.32 -54.98 7.87
N ILE A 60 32.47 -54.02 8.21
CA ILE A 60 32.77 -53.10 9.29
C ILE A 60 32.77 -53.88 10.61
N THR A 61 33.86 -53.82 11.38
CA THR A 61 33.88 -54.44 12.71
C THR A 61 32.85 -53.75 13.62
N GLU A 62 32.30 -54.45 14.60
CA GLU A 62 31.32 -53.87 15.53
C GLU A 62 31.86 -52.63 16.27
N LYS A 63 33.17 -52.62 16.56
CA LYS A 63 33.88 -51.47 17.12
C LYS A 63 33.88 -50.28 16.15
N SER A 64 34.19 -50.51 14.87
CA SER A 64 34.13 -49.49 13.84
C SER A 64 32.70 -49.00 13.60
N ARG A 65 31.70 -49.88 13.61
CA ARG A 65 30.27 -49.54 13.52
C ARG A 65 29.86 -48.61 14.66
N THR A 66 30.26 -48.93 15.89
CA THR A 66 29.99 -48.08 17.06
C THR A 66 30.60 -46.68 16.90
N ILE A 67 31.83 -46.58 16.39
CA ILE A 67 32.50 -45.29 16.14
C ILE A 67 31.74 -44.49 15.07
N VAL A 68 31.35 -45.13 13.97
CA VAL A 68 30.59 -44.49 12.89
C VAL A 68 29.24 -44.00 13.39
N GLN A 69 28.50 -44.81 14.14
CA GLN A 69 27.23 -44.40 14.76
C GLN A 69 27.40 -43.22 15.71
N LYS A 70 28.44 -43.22 16.54
CA LYS A 70 28.74 -42.08 17.43
C LYS A 70 29.03 -40.81 16.63
N GLN A 71 29.79 -40.92 15.55
CA GLN A 71 30.10 -39.77 14.69
C GLN A 71 28.86 -39.24 13.97
N LEU A 72 27.98 -40.12 13.47
CA LEU A 72 26.72 -39.72 12.86
C LEU A 72 25.78 -39.02 13.85
N LYS A 73 25.70 -39.50 15.09
CA LYS A 73 24.96 -38.82 16.15
C LYS A 73 25.55 -37.44 16.45
N ASN A 74 26.87 -37.30 16.47
CA ASN A 74 27.52 -35.99 16.62
C ASN A 74 27.18 -35.06 15.45
N TYR A 75 27.22 -35.55 14.21
CA TYR A 75 26.81 -34.76 13.05
C TYR A 75 25.33 -34.38 13.10
N GLN A 76 24.44 -35.27 13.51
CA GLN A 76 23.03 -34.97 13.70
C GLN A 76 22.83 -33.85 14.73
N LEU A 77 23.48 -33.93 15.89
CA LEU A 77 23.39 -32.90 16.93
C LEU A 77 23.95 -31.55 16.46
N SER A 78 25.12 -31.56 15.81
CA SER A 78 25.71 -30.34 15.23
C SER A 78 24.80 -29.75 14.15
N LEU A 79 24.25 -30.57 13.26
CA LEU A 79 23.31 -30.15 12.23
C LEU A 79 22.09 -29.49 12.86
N MET A 80 21.49 -30.08 13.89
CA MET A 80 20.33 -29.48 14.56
C MET A 80 20.63 -28.15 15.26
N SER A 81 21.84 -28.01 15.81
CA SER A 81 22.29 -26.73 16.35
C SER A 81 22.45 -25.67 15.25
N THR A 82 23.07 -26.06 14.13
CA THR A 82 23.30 -25.22 12.96
C THR A 82 21.99 -24.83 12.26
N VAL A 83 20.99 -25.73 12.20
CA VAL A 83 19.63 -25.46 11.71
C VAL A 83 19.00 -24.31 12.50
N LYS A 84 19.07 -24.33 13.83
CA LYS A 84 18.52 -23.26 14.67
C LYS A 84 19.20 -21.91 14.50
N ARG A 85 20.43 -21.88 13.97
CA ARG A 85 21.18 -20.66 13.67
C ARG A 85 21.09 -20.25 12.20
N SER A 86 20.33 -21.01 11.39
CA SER A 86 20.15 -20.76 9.95
C SER A 86 21.47 -20.71 9.17
N GLU A 87 22.46 -21.50 9.60
CA GLU A 87 23.80 -21.58 9.01
C GLU A 87 23.84 -22.61 7.86
N TYR A 88 23.07 -22.35 6.80
CA TYR A 88 22.84 -23.29 5.70
C TYR A 88 24.09 -23.88 5.00
N PRO A 89 25.19 -23.12 4.81
CA PRO A 89 26.43 -23.70 4.27
C PRO A 89 27.02 -24.82 5.15
N LEU A 90 26.91 -24.69 6.47
CA LEU A 90 27.41 -25.70 7.41
C LEU A 90 26.46 -26.91 7.49
N ILE A 91 25.14 -26.68 7.35
CA ILE A 91 24.15 -27.76 7.20
C ILE A 91 24.49 -28.59 5.97
N LYS A 92 24.78 -27.93 4.83
CA LYS A 92 25.20 -28.58 3.60
C LYS A 92 26.41 -29.48 3.82
N TYR A 93 27.45 -28.93 4.44
CA TYR A 93 28.66 -29.69 4.75
C TYR A 93 28.36 -31.00 5.49
N TYR A 94 27.51 -30.96 6.53
CA TYR A 94 27.17 -32.16 7.30
C TYR A 94 26.35 -33.17 6.47
N LEU A 95 25.39 -32.70 5.68
CA LEU A 95 24.59 -33.56 4.79
C LEU A 95 25.44 -34.19 3.68
N ASP A 96 26.40 -33.45 3.12
CA ASP A 96 27.39 -33.95 2.16
C ASP A 96 28.27 -35.05 2.78
N GLN A 97 28.74 -34.86 4.03
CA GLN A 97 29.51 -35.90 4.72
C GLN A 97 28.68 -37.17 4.96
N MET A 98 27.43 -37.03 5.39
CA MET A 98 26.52 -38.17 5.58
C MET A 98 26.25 -38.90 4.26
N THR A 99 26.07 -38.15 3.16
CA THR A 99 25.84 -38.72 1.82
C THR A 99 27.07 -39.47 1.31
N ARG A 100 28.27 -38.91 1.52
CA ARG A 100 29.53 -39.61 1.21
C ARG A 100 29.64 -40.91 2.00
N LEU A 101 29.36 -40.86 3.30
CA LEU A 101 29.43 -42.02 4.18
C LEU A 101 28.42 -43.10 3.78
N LYS A 102 27.18 -42.71 3.47
CA LYS A 102 26.14 -43.59 2.91
C LYS A 102 26.62 -44.31 1.65
N LYS A 103 27.26 -43.58 0.72
CA LYS A 103 27.78 -44.15 -0.54
C LYS A 103 28.87 -45.19 -0.31
N PHE A 104 29.75 -44.99 0.69
CA PHE A 104 30.87 -45.89 0.97
C PHE A 104 30.48 -47.12 1.80
N LEU A 105 29.61 -46.97 2.80
CA LEU A 105 29.31 -48.03 3.75
C LEU A 105 28.00 -48.79 3.45
N GLN A 106 27.03 -48.15 2.78
CA GLN A 106 25.75 -48.77 2.39
C GLN A 106 24.99 -49.46 3.54
N GLU A 107 25.06 -48.90 4.75
CA GLU A 107 24.36 -49.44 5.92
C GLU A 107 23.02 -48.70 6.18
N ASP A 108 21.96 -49.44 6.48
CA ASP A 108 20.59 -48.90 6.66
C ASP A 108 20.47 -47.83 7.75
N TYR A 109 21.22 -47.97 8.85
CA TYR A 109 21.17 -47.00 9.95
C TYR A 109 21.70 -45.61 9.55
N ILE A 110 22.59 -45.54 8.55
CA ILE A 110 23.12 -44.27 8.03
C ILE A 110 22.02 -43.56 7.25
N GLU A 111 21.26 -44.33 6.46
CA GLU A 111 20.13 -43.81 5.71
C GLU A 111 19.05 -43.28 6.64
N GLN A 112 18.71 -44.04 7.69
CA GLN A 112 17.71 -43.62 8.66
C GLN A 112 18.09 -42.28 9.32
N ILE A 113 19.34 -42.14 9.81
CA ILE A 113 19.81 -40.90 10.43
C ILE A 113 19.80 -39.74 9.44
N TYR A 114 20.22 -39.97 8.20
CA TYR A 114 20.19 -38.95 7.15
C TYR A 114 18.74 -38.50 6.86
N SER A 115 17.82 -39.44 6.63
CA SER A 115 16.41 -39.15 6.39
C SER A 115 15.76 -38.39 7.55
N ASP A 116 16.06 -38.75 8.79
CA ASP A 116 15.59 -38.04 9.98
C ASP A 116 16.08 -36.58 10.01
N CYS A 117 17.35 -36.34 9.64
CA CYS A 117 17.89 -34.98 9.55
C CYS A 117 17.19 -34.15 8.46
N ILE A 118 16.94 -34.75 7.29
CA ILE A 118 16.22 -34.09 6.20
C ILE A 118 14.78 -33.75 6.61
N GLN A 119 14.06 -34.68 7.26
CA GLN A 119 12.71 -34.44 7.75
C GLN A 119 12.65 -33.27 8.74
N GLN A 120 13.60 -33.21 9.68
CA GLN A 120 13.67 -32.11 10.65
C GLN A 120 14.00 -30.76 9.99
N LEU A 121 14.91 -30.75 9.01
CA LEU A 121 15.23 -29.55 8.23
C LEU A 121 14.01 -29.06 7.42
N LYS A 122 13.29 -29.96 6.75
CA LYS A 122 12.05 -29.64 6.02
C LYS A 122 11.00 -29.03 6.95
N LYS A 123 10.82 -29.60 8.14
CA LYS A 123 9.91 -29.09 9.16
C LYS A 123 10.31 -27.67 9.59
N HIS A 124 11.60 -27.44 9.88
CA HIS A 124 12.10 -26.13 10.27
C HIS A 124 11.87 -25.06 9.19
N LEU A 125 12.20 -25.36 7.93
CA LEU A 125 11.97 -24.42 6.81
C LEU A 125 10.48 -24.07 6.62
N ARG A 126 9.59 -25.05 6.84
CA ARG A 126 8.13 -24.82 6.81
C ARG A 126 7.68 -23.91 7.95
N GLU A 127 8.20 -24.14 9.16
CA GLU A 127 7.90 -23.33 10.34
C GLU A 127 8.40 -21.89 10.17
N GLU A 128 9.64 -21.69 9.68
CA GLU A 128 10.15 -20.34 9.38
C GLU A 128 9.28 -19.60 8.35
N TYR A 129 8.83 -20.29 7.29
CA TYR A 129 7.93 -19.70 6.30
C TYR A 129 6.59 -19.28 6.91
N GLN A 130 5.96 -20.16 7.70
CA GLN A 130 4.69 -19.87 8.36
C GLN A 130 4.82 -18.73 9.36
N GLU A 131 5.88 -18.72 10.16
CA GLU A 131 6.14 -17.67 11.14
C GLU A 131 6.38 -16.32 10.46
N GLY A 132 7.26 -16.27 9.45
CA GLY A 132 7.58 -15.04 8.72
C GLY A 132 6.36 -14.46 8.00
N THR A 133 5.60 -15.29 7.29
CA THR A 133 4.40 -14.85 6.56
C THR A 133 3.26 -14.45 7.50
N SER A 134 3.08 -15.15 8.62
CA SER A 134 2.06 -14.82 9.63
C SER A 134 2.37 -13.48 10.30
N LYS A 135 3.62 -13.27 10.74
CA LYS A 135 4.04 -12.00 11.37
C LYS A 135 3.88 -10.83 10.41
N LEU A 136 4.36 -10.96 9.18
CA LEU A 136 4.20 -9.91 8.17
C LEU A 136 2.72 -9.60 7.92
N SER A 137 1.88 -10.63 7.74
CA SER A 137 0.45 -10.44 7.49
C SER A 137 -0.24 -9.75 8.67
N GLN A 138 0.17 -10.07 9.89
CA GLN A 138 -0.32 -9.40 11.09
C GLN A 138 0.09 -7.92 11.12
N CYS A 139 1.34 -7.61 10.81
CA CYS A 139 1.84 -6.23 10.75
C CYS A 139 1.11 -5.41 9.68
N LEU A 140 0.97 -5.94 8.47
CA LEU A 140 0.33 -5.23 7.37
C LEU A 140 -1.17 -5.02 7.60
N MET A 141 -1.89 -6.06 8.05
CA MET A 141 -3.36 -6.03 8.09
C MET A 141 -3.95 -5.52 9.41
N HIS A 142 -3.27 -5.72 10.54
CA HIS A 142 -3.88 -5.48 11.85
C HIS A 142 -3.20 -4.39 12.67
N GLN A 143 -1.93 -4.09 12.41
CA GLN A 143 -1.23 -3.03 13.12
C GLN A 143 -1.48 -1.68 12.46
N ILE A 144 -1.55 -0.62 13.26
CA ILE A 144 -1.71 0.75 12.75
C ILE A 144 -0.37 1.25 12.17
N PHE A 145 0.76 0.82 12.72
CA PHE A 145 2.09 1.24 12.29
C PHE A 145 2.96 0.04 11.97
N VAL A 146 3.72 0.13 10.89
CA VAL A 146 4.75 -0.85 10.52
C VAL A 146 6.09 -0.12 10.55
N THR A 147 7.10 -0.74 11.15
CA THR A 147 8.44 -0.16 11.28
C THR A 147 9.41 -0.78 10.29
N ASP A 148 10.51 -0.07 10.04
CA ASP A 148 11.62 -0.59 9.23
C ASP A 148 12.19 -1.91 9.78
N SER A 149 12.11 -2.09 11.10
CA SER A 149 12.53 -3.33 11.77
C SER A 149 11.65 -4.52 11.40
N ASP A 150 10.33 -4.31 11.27
CA ASP A 150 9.40 -5.38 10.91
C ASP A 150 9.66 -5.88 9.48
N ILE A 151 9.93 -4.95 8.56
CA ILE A 151 10.27 -5.28 7.17
C ILE A 151 11.64 -5.96 7.08
N LYS A 152 12.64 -5.48 7.82
CA LYS A 152 13.95 -6.12 7.91
C LYS A 152 13.89 -7.54 8.49
N GLN A 153 13.05 -7.76 9.48
CA GLN A 153 12.82 -9.10 10.02
C GLN A 153 12.27 -10.04 8.93
N TYR A 154 11.33 -9.56 8.11
CA TYR A 154 10.84 -10.34 6.97
C TYR A 154 11.94 -10.62 5.93
N GLN A 155 12.80 -9.66 5.63
CA GLN A 155 13.97 -9.87 4.76
C GLN A 155 14.94 -10.92 5.33
N THR A 156 15.10 -11.00 6.66
CA THR A 156 15.90 -12.07 7.28
C THR A 156 15.38 -13.46 6.93
N TYR A 157 14.05 -13.67 7.01
CA TYR A 157 13.44 -14.94 6.60
C TYR A 157 13.66 -15.24 5.10
N ILE A 158 13.58 -14.22 4.23
CA ILE A 158 13.88 -14.38 2.80
C ILE A 158 15.34 -14.78 2.60
N ASN A 159 16.28 -14.13 3.27
CA ASN A 159 17.72 -14.43 3.16
C ASN A 159 18.05 -15.84 3.67
N HIS A 160 17.38 -16.28 4.74
CA HIS A 160 17.47 -17.67 5.22
C HIS A 160 16.99 -18.64 4.14
N ALA A 161 15.82 -18.40 3.56
CA ALA A 161 15.27 -19.25 2.50
C ALA A 161 16.16 -19.28 1.25
N GLN A 162 16.73 -18.14 0.85
CA GLN A 162 17.70 -18.03 -0.26
C GLN A 162 18.96 -18.84 0.02
N SER A 163 19.48 -18.77 1.25
CA SER A 163 20.66 -19.55 1.66
C SER A 163 20.38 -21.05 1.67
N ALA A 164 19.14 -21.46 1.96
CA ALA A 164 18.71 -22.85 1.91
C ALA A 164 18.55 -23.40 0.47
N GLU A 165 18.52 -22.55 -0.57
CA GLU A 165 18.33 -22.98 -1.96
C GLU A 165 19.46 -23.93 -2.44
N GLU A 166 20.68 -23.76 -1.92
CA GLU A 166 21.79 -24.66 -2.25
C GLU A 166 21.54 -26.10 -1.78
N LEU A 167 20.79 -26.28 -0.68
CA LEU A 167 20.43 -27.60 -0.16
C LEU A 167 19.42 -28.32 -1.05
N ARG A 168 18.66 -27.60 -1.89
CA ARG A 168 17.68 -28.22 -2.80
C ARG A 168 18.30 -28.95 -3.96
N LYS A 169 19.46 -28.51 -4.42
CA LYS A 169 20.13 -29.18 -5.54
C LYS A 169 20.57 -30.59 -5.13
N ASP A 170 20.97 -30.73 -3.87
CA ASP A 170 21.75 -31.89 -3.42
C ASP A 170 21.00 -32.78 -2.39
N HIS A 171 20.06 -32.21 -1.61
CA HIS A 171 19.48 -32.88 -0.44
C HIS A 171 17.95 -32.75 -0.26
N LEU A 172 17.34 -31.65 -0.69
CA LEU A 172 15.90 -31.39 -0.52
C LEU A 172 15.14 -31.63 -1.82
N ASP A 173 13.89 -32.08 -1.71
CA ASP A 173 12.99 -32.26 -2.84
C ASP A 173 12.12 -31.02 -3.11
N SER A 174 11.27 -31.11 -4.14
CA SER A 174 10.39 -30.03 -4.59
C SER A 174 9.32 -29.61 -3.58
N GLU A 175 9.11 -30.36 -2.51
CA GLU A 175 8.09 -30.07 -1.49
C GLU A 175 8.48 -28.94 -0.53
N VAL A 176 9.74 -28.49 -0.55
CA VAL A 176 10.24 -27.43 0.33
C VAL A 176 9.89 -26.05 -0.21
N VAL A 177 9.52 -25.10 0.66
CA VAL A 177 9.04 -23.76 0.28
C VAL A 177 10.14 -22.88 -0.29
N HIS A 178 10.06 -22.50 -1.58
CA HIS A 178 11.09 -21.71 -2.27
C HIS A 178 11.15 -20.27 -1.73
N SER A 179 12.32 -19.65 -1.78
CA SER A 179 12.53 -18.25 -1.40
C SER A 179 11.57 -17.29 -2.12
N SER A 180 11.25 -17.56 -3.39
CA SER A 180 10.26 -16.79 -4.16
C SER A 180 8.83 -16.82 -3.58
N ALA A 181 8.47 -17.85 -2.80
CA ALA A 181 7.15 -17.95 -2.18
C ALA A 181 6.92 -16.85 -1.13
N PHE A 182 7.98 -16.35 -0.47
CA PHE A 182 7.90 -15.20 0.43
C PHE A 182 7.59 -13.92 -0.34
N VAL A 183 8.24 -13.71 -1.48
CA VAL A 183 8.01 -12.52 -2.32
C VAL A 183 6.62 -12.57 -2.92
N GLN A 184 6.17 -13.73 -3.42
CA GLN A 184 4.81 -13.93 -3.90
C GLN A 184 3.76 -13.68 -2.83
N HIS A 185 4.00 -14.14 -1.59
CA HIS A 185 3.11 -13.86 -0.46
C HIS A 185 3.01 -12.37 -0.15
N LEU A 186 4.15 -11.66 -0.15
CA LEU A 186 4.20 -10.21 0.05
C LEU A 186 3.41 -9.48 -1.04
N ILE A 187 3.67 -9.79 -2.32
CA ILE A 187 2.97 -9.20 -3.46
C ILE A 187 1.46 -9.43 -3.32
N LYS A 188 1.04 -10.66 -3.01
CA LYS A 188 -0.36 -10.98 -2.78
C LYS A 188 -0.97 -10.11 -1.69
N LYS A 189 -0.29 -9.95 -0.54
CA LYS A 189 -0.80 -9.16 0.58
C LYS A 189 -0.86 -7.67 0.26
N VAL A 190 0.11 -7.12 -0.47
CA VAL A 190 0.03 -5.73 -0.90
C VAL A 190 -1.07 -5.53 -1.94
N ASN A 191 -1.30 -6.49 -2.84
CA ASN A 191 -2.41 -6.42 -3.78
C ASN A 191 -3.77 -6.41 -3.05
N GLU A 192 -3.94 -7.27 -2.04
CA GLU A 192 -5.14 -7.26 -1.19
C GLU A 192 -5.35 -5.88 -0.51
N MET A 193 -4.29 -5.23 -0.02
CA MET A 193 -4.37 -3.88 0.54
C MET A 193 -4.69 -2.82 -0.51
N ASN A 194 -4.09 -2.94 -1.70
CA ASN A 194 -4.32 -2.03 -2.83
C ASN A 194 -5.77 -2.11 -3.32
N ASP A 195 -6.36 -3.30 -3.34
CA ASP A 195 -7.76 -3.50 -3.71
C ASP A 195 -8.71 -2.88 -2.66
N ASP A 196 -8.45 -3.08 -1.35
CA ASP A 196 -9.22 -2.41 -0.29
C ASP A 196 -9.09 -0.87 -0.36
N LEU A 197 -7.89 -0.36 -0.65
CA LEU A 197 -7.64 1.07 -0.86
C LEU A 197 -8.47 1.65 -2.00
N ARG A 198 -8.58 0.93 -3.13
CA ARG A 198 -9.35 1.38 -4.30
C ARG A 198 -10.84 1.55 -4.01
N GLU A 199 -11.38 0.85 -3.02
CA GLU A 199 -12.78 0.98 -2.60
C GLU A 199 -13.02 2.16 -1.65
N LYS A 200 -11.98 2.73 -1.03
CA LYS A 200 -12.13 3.84 -0.09
C LYS A 200 -12.41 5.17 -0.78
N GLU A 201 -13.05 6.05 -0.02
CA GLU A 201 -13.18 7.46 -0.36
C GLU A 201 -11.84 8.19 -0.16
N ILE A 202 -11.69 9.32 -0.85
CA ILE A 202 -10.42 10.09 -0.87
C ILE A 202 -10.07 10.71 0.49
N ASP A 203 -11.07 10.92 1.35
CA ASP A 203 -11.00 11.53 2.68
C ASP A 203 -10.98 10.49 3.83
N ASP A 204 -10.94 9.19 3.51
CA ASP A 204 -10.89 8.14 4.51
C ASP A 204 -9.51 8.08 5.20
N SER A 205 -9.50 8.26 6.53
CA SER A 205 -8.29 8.25 7.35
C SER A 205 -7.45 6.95 7.26
N SER A 206 -8.07 5.81 6.95
CA SER A 206 -7.39 4.52 6.78
C SER A 206 -6.47 4.49 5.56
N VAL A 207 -6.76 5.33 4.56
CA VAL A 207 -5.96 5.46 3.33
C VAL A 207 -4.53 5.85 3.67
N LYS A 208 -4.36 6.85 4.55
CA LYS A 208 -3.03 7.29 5.00
C LYS A 208 -2.22 6.15 5.60
N VAL A 209 -2.82 5.44 6.55
CA VAL A 209 -2.17 4.34 7.26
C VAL A 209 -1.72 3.24 6.29
N ASN A 210 -2.58 2.85 5.36
CA ASN A 210 -2.27 1.79 4.40
C ASN A 210 -1.26 2.25 3.34
N SER A 211 -1.36 3.49 2.85
CA SER A 211 -0.38 4.12 1.96
C SER A 211 1.01 4.20 2.59
N ASP A 212 1.12 4.63 3.85
CA ASP A 212 2.39 4.70 4.59
C ASP A 212 3.05 3.31 4.70
N LYS A 213 2.25 2.27 5.00
CA LYS A 213 2.75 0.88 5.06
C LYS A 213 3.27 0.42 3.70
N ILE A 214 2.52 0.64 2.63
CA ILE A 214 2.90 0.20 1.28
C ILE A 214 4.13 0.97 0.78
N GLN A 215 4.23 2.26 1.08
CA GLN A 215 5.42 3.06 0.77
C GLN A 215 6.65 2.52 1.49
N LEU A 216 6.53 2.15 2.77
CA LEU A 216 7.61 1.53 3.52
C LEU A 216 8.01 0.17 2.92
N VAL A 217 7.04 -0.67 2.56
CA VAL A 217 7.31 -1.95 1.87
C VAL A 217 8.03 -1.71 0.55
N THR A 218 7.58 -0.74 -0.25
CA THR A 218 8.13 -0.41 -1.57
C THR A 218 9.59 0.03 -1.49
N LYS A 219 10.00 0.69 -0.39
CA LYS A 219 11.40 1.06 -0.14
C LYS A 219 12.32 -0.17 -0.05
N HIS A 220 11.81 -1.29 0.46
CA HIS A 220 12.55 -2.55 0.65
C HIS A 220 12.33 -3.56 -0.47
N PHE A 221 11.20 -3.46 -1.18
CA PHE A 221 10.76 -4.37 -2.25
C PHE A 221 10.30 -3.55 -3.47
N PRO A 222 11.23 -3.12 -4.34
CA PRO A 222 10.92 -2.26 -5.47
C PRO A 222 9.94 -2.88 -6.48
N GLU A 223 9.76 -4.20 -6.50
CA GLU A 223 8.83 -4.88 -7.43
C GLU A 223 7.36 -4.46 -7.21
N ILE A 224 7.04 -3.90 -6.05
CA ILE A 224 5.69 -3.49 -5.66
C ILE A 224 5.37 -2.07 -6.16
N LYS A 225 6.40 -1.29 -6.52
CA LYS A 225 6.29 0.14 -6.83
C LYS A 225 5.23 0.44 -7.89
N GLU A 226 5.27 -0.29 -9.00
CA GLU A 226 4.35 -0.08 -10.13
C GLU A 226 2.88 -0.30 -9.73
N THR A 227 2.64 -1.33 -8.90
CA THR A 227 1.28 -1.61 -8.42
C THR A 227 0.79 -0.51 -7.48
N TYR A 228 1.68 0.01 -6.62
CA TYR A 228 1.33 1.12 -5.73
C TYR A 228 1.06 2.42 -6.49
N GLU A 229 1.89 2.75 -7.49
CA GLU A 229 1.69 3.92 -8.35
C GLU A 229 0.34 3.85 -9.09
N SER A 230 -0.09 2.67 -9.53
CA SER A 230 -1.43 2.48 -10.12
C SER A 230 -2.57 2.83 -9.16
N VAL A 231 -2.45 2.51 -7.87
CA VAL A 231 -3.46 2.89 -6.87
C VAL A 231 -3.46 4.40 -6.64
N LEU A 232 -2.29 5.01 -6.51
CA LEU A 232 -2.17 6.47 -6.37
C LEU A 232 -2.76 7.22 -7.58
N GLN A 233 -2.59 6.68 -8.79
CA GLN A 233 -3.22 7.20 -9.99
C GLN A 233 -4.75 7.14 -9.91
N SER A 234 -5.32 6.03 -9.41
CA SER A 234 -6.78 5.92 -9.23
C SER A 234 -7.34 6.95 -8.23
N PHE A 235 -6.59 7.28 -7.18
CA PHE A 235 -6.96 8.35 -6.25
C PHE A 235 -6.85 9.73 -6.90
N THR A 236 -5.82 9.95 -7.72
CA THR A 236 -5.66 11.19 -8.50
C THR A 236 -6.87 11.41 -9.41
N GLU A 237 -7.33 10.37 -10.10
CA GLU A 237 -8.53 10.42 -10.94
C GLU A 237 -9.81 10.70 -10.12
N LYS A 238 -9.98 10.06 -8.96
CA LYS A 238 -11.11 10.36 -8.05
C LYS A 238 -11.10 11.81 -7.58
N ILE A 239 -9.92 12.34 -7.23
CA ILE A 239 -9.76 13.75 -6.85
C ILE A 239 -10.17 14.65 -8.02
N ASP A 240 -9.68 14.36 -9.23
CA ASP A 240 -10.00 15.14 -10.43
C ASP A 240 -11.50 15.12 -10.77
N LEU A 241 -12.16 13.97 -10.60
CA LEU A 241 -13.61 13.86 -10.79
C LEU A 241 -14.37 14.70 -9.76
N LYS A 242 -14.00 14.67 -8.47
CA LYS A 242 -14.64 15.52 -7.45
C LYS A 242 -14.40 17.01 -7.75
N VAL A 243 -13.17 17.40 -8.11
CA VAL A 243 -12.83 18.78 -8.51
C VAL A 243 -13.62 19.21 -9.73
N GLY A 244 -13.75 18.36 -10.75
CA GLY A 244 -14.52 18.64 -11.97
C GLY A 244 -16.01 18.84 -11.72
N SER A 245 -16.57 18.26 -10.67
CA SER A 245 -17.98 18.47 -10.28
C SER A 245 -18.24 19.83 -9.61
N PHE A 246 -17.19 20.53 -9.17
CA PHE A 246 -17.30 21.76 -8.38
C PHE A 246 -18.04 22.88 -9.13
N GLU A 247 -17.71 23.11 -10.39
CA GLU A 247 -18.30 24.18 -11.20
C GLU A 247 -19.82 23.99 -11.37
N ASN A 248 -20.27 22.74 -11.55
CA ASN A 248 -21.69 22.42 -11.63
C ASN A 248 -22.43 22.71 -10.32
N TYR A 249 -21.83 22.36 -9.17
CA TYR A 249 -22.40 22.68 -7.86
C TYR A 249 -22.45 24.18 -7.59
N LEU A 250 -21.44 24.91 -8.04
CA LEU A 250 -21.39 26.36 -7.92
C LEU A 250 -22.52 27.02 -8.72
N HIS A 251 -22.73 26.62 -9.98
CA HIS A 251 -23.78 27.18 -10.84
C HIS A 251 -25.21 26.76 -10.45
N THR A 252 -25.37 25.65 -9.73
CA THR A 252 -26.66 25.17 -9.21
C THR A 252 -26.94 25.62 -7.77
N ASN A 253 -26.11 26.53 -7.22
CA ASN A 253 -26.21 27.06 -5.86
C ASN A 253 -26.13 25.99 -4.76
N GLN A 254 -25.48 24.85 -5.02
CA GLN A 254 -25.30 23.76 -4.05
C GLN A 254 -24.05 24.01 -3.20
N PHE A 255 -24.05 25.10 -2.43
CA PHE A 255 -22.85 25.58 -1.74
C PHE A 255 -22.32 24.64 -0.65
N ASP A 256 -23.18 23.84 0.00
CA ASP A 256 -22.74 22.78 0.92
C ASP A 256 -21.85 21.73 0.21
N GLN A 257 -22.15 21.41 -1.05
CA GLN A 257 -21.35 20.48 -1.86
C GLN A 257 -20.03 21.11 -2.27
N CYS A 258 -20.02 22.39 -2.66
CA CYS A 258 -18.78 23.14 -2.90
C CYS A 258 -17.87 23.12 -1.67
N ALA A 259 -18.43 23.38 -0.48
CA ALA A 259 -17.70 23.34 0.77
C ALA A 259 -17.13 21.94 1.07
N THR A 260 -17.94 20.91 0.84
CA THR A 260 -17.53 19.50 1.03
C THR A 260 -16.36 19.13 0.13
N ILE A 261 -16.36 19.55 -1.14
CA ILE A 261 -15.23 19.31 -2.06
C ILE A 261 -13.96 20.00 -1.54
N MET A 262 -14.04 21.27 -1.13
CA MET A 262 -12.89 22.01 -0.62
C MET A 262 -12.35 21.37 0.66
N LYS A 263 -13.23 20.94 1.57
CA LYS A 263 -12.86 20.22 2.79
C LYS A 263 -12.18 18.89 2.45
N ASN A 264 -12.76 18.10 1.56
CA ASN A 264 -12.17 16.82 1.15
C ASN A 264 -10.78 17.01 0.54
N LEU A 265 -10.55 18.07 -0.27
CA LEU A 265 -9.22 18.38 -0.78
C LEU A 265 -8.22 18.74 0.33
N PHE A 266 -8.67 19.48 1.34
CA PHE A 266 -7.86 19.78 2.50
C PHE A 266 -7.50 18.51 3.30
N ASP A 267 -8.44 17.60 3.48
CA ASP A 267 -8.22 16.32 4.15
C ASP A 267 -7.28 15.41 3.33
N VAL A 268 -7.49 15.34 2.00
CA VAL A 268 -6.63 14.64 1.04
C VAL A 268 -5.19 15.11 1.11
N TRP A 269 -4.95 16.42 1.26
CA TRP A 269 -3.59 16.96 1.42
C TRP A 269 -2.86 16.34 2.63
N ASN A 270 -3.58 16.12 3.74
CA ASN A 270 -3.01 15.51 4.94
C ASN A 270 -2.86 13.98 4.84
N ILE A 271 -3.76 13.33 4.10
CA ILE A 271 -3.79 11.87 3.89
C ILE A 271 -2.67 11.43 2.96
N PHE A 272 -2.50 12.12 1.84
CA PHE A 272 -1.53 11.77 0.78
C PHE A 272 -0.23 12.56 0.87
N HIS A 273 0.06 13.16 2.02
CA HIS A 273 1.35 13.80 2.29
C HIS A 273 2.49 12.81 1.98
N HIS A 274 3.47 13.24 1.18
CA HIS A 274 4.56 12.39 0.66
C HIS A 274 4.17 11.21 -0.25
N HIS A 275 2.90 11.07 -0.65
CA HIS A 275 2.43 10.05 -1.60
C HIS A 275 2.03 10.63 -2.95
N LEU A 276 1.40 11.81 -2.95
CA LEU A 276 1.01 12.54 -4.17
C LEU A 276 1.74 13.89 -4.24
N ASP A 277 1.63 14.56 -5.39
CA ASP A 277 2.12 15.92 -5.57
C ASP A 277 1.31 16.91 -4.72
N GLU A 278 1.90 17.29 -3.58
CA GLU A 278 1.30 18.20 -2.61
C GLU A 278 1.00 19.58 -3.19
N GLU A 279 1.87 20.08 -4.08
CA GLU A 279 1.69 21.40 -4.68
C GLU A 279 0.51 21.38 -5.67
N ASN A 280 0.33 20.27 -6.41
CA ASN A 280 -0.82 20.09 -7.28
C ASN A 280 -2.15 20.11 -6.50
N ILE A 281 -2.25 19.37 -5.39
CA ILE A 281 -3.46 19.32 -4.55
C ILE A 281 -3.76 20.70 -3.96
N LYS A 282 -2.72 21.37 -3.45
CA LYS A 282 -2.81 22.72 -2.90
C LYS A 282 -3.25 23.76 -3.94
N MET A 283 -2.70 23.68 -5.16
CA MET A 283 -3.10 24.54 -6.28
C MET A 283 -4.56 24.32 -6.66
N LYS A 284 -5.04 23.06 -6.69
CA LYS A 284 -6.47 22.75 -6.91
C LYS A 284 -7.35 23.38 -5.84
N TYR A 285 -6.99 23.25 -4.56
CA TYR A 285 -7.72 23.86 -3.45
C TYR A 285 -7.83 25.39 -3.59
N PHE A 286 -6.71 26.07 -3.84
CA PHE A 286 -6.71 27.54 -4.00
C PHE A 286 -7.53 27.97 -5.22
N LYS A 287 -7.40 27.25 -6.33
CA LYS A 287 -8.18 27.52 -7.53
C LYS A 287 -9.69 27.43 -7.26
N LEU A 288 -10.17 26.38 -6.58
CA LEU A 288 -11.60 26.27 -6.25
C LEU A 288 -12.09 27.43 -5.39
N ARG A 289 -11.27 27.91 -4.44
CA ARG A 289 -11.59 29.07 -3.62
C ARG A 289 -11.63 30.36 -4.45
N GLU A 290 -10.68 30.56 -5.35
CA GLU A 290 -10.68 31.71 -6.27
C GLU A 290 -11.87 31.66 -7.24
N ASP A 291 -12.19 30.50 -7.80
CA ASP A 291 -13.32 30.29 -8.71
C ASP A 291 -14.64 30.62 -8.00
N PHE A 292 -14.80 30.18 -6.74
CA PHE A 292 -15.98 30.49 -5.91
C PHE A 292 -16.17 31.99 -5.71
N LEU A 293 -15.12 32.70 -5.27
CA LEU A 293 -15.19 34.15 -5.02
C LEU A 293 -15.34 34.95 -6.33
N SER A 294 -14.71 34.47 -7.40
CA SER A 294 -14.78 35.08 -8.73
C SER A 294 -16.15 34.91 -9.36
N TYR A 295 -16.87 33.81 -9.08
CA TYR A 295 -18.25 33.61 -9.52
C TYR A 295 -19.18 34.71 -9.00
N PHE A 296 -19.14 34.99 -7.70
CA PHE A 296 -19.95 36.07 -7.11
C PHE A 296 -19.49 37.47 -7.53
N SER A 297 -18.17 37.69 -7.58
CA SER A 297 -17.61 38.96 -8.02
C SER A 297 -17.96 39.28 -9.47
N SER A 298 -17.95 38.28 -10.35
CA SER A 298 -18.37 38.44 -11.76
C SER A 298 -19.87 38.63 -11.86
N SER A 299 -20.67 37.82 -11.15
CA SER A 299 -22.14 37.93 -11.15
C SER A 299 -22.62 39.33 -10.73
N THR A 300 -21.97 39.94 -9.74
CA THR A 300 -22.30 41.31 -9.30
C THR A 300 -21.81 42.38 -10.29
N LYS A 301 -20.61 42.22 -10.86
CA LYS A 301 -20.07 43.13 -11.89
C LYS A 301 -20.89 43.11 -13.18
N ASP A 302 -21.40 41.95 -13.58
CA ASP A 302 -22.25 41.80 -14.75
C ASP A 302 -23.56 42.58 -14.64
N LEU A 303 -23.96 42.95 -13.42
CA LEU A 303 -25.14 43.78 -13.17
C LEU A 303 -24.79 45.28 -13.03
N ASP A 304 -23.52 45.68 -13.05
CA ASP A 304 -23.11 47.08 -12.84
C ASP A 304 -23.65 48.03 -13.91
N TYR A 305 -23.93 47.54 -15.12
CA TYR A 305 -24.50 48.36 -16.18
C TYR A 305 -25.95 48.78 -15.87
N LEU A 306 -26.69 48.00 -15.08
CA LEU A 306 -28.07 48.31 -14.69
C LEU A 306 -28.13 49.60 -13.88
N PHE A 307 -27.17 49.80 -12.96
CA PHE A 307 -27.12 51.00 -12.13
C PHE A 307 -26.73 52.29 -12.89
N LYS A 308 -26.38 52.18 -14.18
CA LYS A 308 -26.16 53.33 -15.08
C LYS A 308 -27.41 53.71 -15.86
N GLN A 309 -28.43 52.86 -15.87
CA GLN A 309 -29.68 53.11 -16.58
C GLN A 309 -30.52 54.17 -15.84
N THR A 310 -31.41 54.84 -16.58
CA THR A 310 -32.31 55.83 -15.99
C THR A 310 -33.54 55.20 -15.35
N LYS A 311 -33.89 53.98 -15.76
CA LYS A 311 -35.04 53.20 -15.33
C LYS A 311 -34.65 51.71 -15.33
N LEU A 312 -35.10 50.97 -14.33
CA LEU A 312 -35.01 49.52 -14.25
C LEU A 312 -36.36 48.90 -14.57
N GLU A 313 -36.36 47.82 -15.34
CA GLU A 313 -37.54 47.01 -15.59
C GLU A 313 -37.65 45.87 -14.57
N LYS A 314 -38.84 45.26 -14.48
CA LYS A 314 -39.06 44.13 -13.57
C LYS A 314 -38.04 42.99 -13.75
N PRO A 315 -37.67 42.57 -14.99
CA PRO A 315 -36.64 41.57 -15.18
C PRO A 315 -35.26 41.96 -14.62
N ASP A 316 -34.92 43.25 -14.60
CA ASP A 316 -33.67 43.74 -14.03
C ASP A 316 -33.68 43.60 -12.50
N ILE A 317 -34.81 43.94 -11.86
CA ILE A 317 -35.02 43.74 -10.43
C ILE A 317 -34.95 42.27 -10.06
N ASP A 318 -35.60 41.39 -10.83
CA ASP A 318 -35.58 39.95 -10.60
C ASP A 318 -34.15 39.39 -10.67
N ARG A 319 -33.32 39.88 -11.60
CA ARG A 319 -31.89 39.51 -11.70
C ARG A 319 -31.08 40.01 -10.51
N ILE A 320 -31.28 41.25 -10.09
CA ILE A 320 -30.61 41.82 -8.90
C ILE A 320 -30.99 41.01 -7.65
N ASN A 321 -32.29 40.73 -7.48
CA ASN A 321 -32.80 39.97 -6.34
C ASN A 321 -32.23 38.54 -6.32
N THR A 322 -32.20 37.86 -7.46
CA THR A 322 -31.60 36.52 -7.58
C THR A 322 -30.14 36.51 -7.16
N CYS A 323 -29.36 37.51 -7.59
CA CYS A 323 -27.95 37.62 -7.21
C CYS A 323 -27.78 37.85 -5.69
N LEU A 324 -28.61 38.71 -5.08
CA LEU A 324 -28.61 38.92 -3.64
C LEU A 324 -29.00 37.67 -2.87
N VAL A 325 -30.05 36.97 -3.29
CA VAL A 325 -30.49 35.72 -2.65
C VAL A 325 -29.40 34.66 -2.71
N ASN A 326 -28.68 34.54 -3.83
CA ASN A 326 -27.55 33.60 -3.94
C ASN A 326 -26.41 33.98 -2.97
N LEU A 327 -26.06 35.27 -2.87
CA LEU A 327 -25.07 35.76 -1.91
C LEU A 327 -25.49 35.52 -0.45
N GLU A 328 -26.76 35.77 -0.12
CA GLU A 328 -27.32 35.51 1.21
C GLU A 328 -27.32 34.02 1.53
N THR A 329 -27.69 33.18 0.57
CA THR A 329 -27.62 31.72 0.72
C THR A 329 -26.19 31.28 1.01
N ALA A 330 -25.19 31.80 0.28
CA ALA A 330 -23.79 31.51 0.54
C ALA A 330 -23.33 32.00 1.92
N LEU A 331 -23.72 33.22 2.34
CA LEU A 331 -23.42 33.75 3.68
C LEU A 331 -24.00 32.89 4.81
N ASN A 332 -25.18 32.32 4.59
CA ASN A 332 -25.88 31.48 5.57
C ASN A 332 -25.47 30.00 5.52
N THR A 333 -24.58 29.60 4.61
CA THR A 333 -24.12 28.22 4.47
C THR A 333 -22.97 27.94 5.43
N PHE A 334 -23.30 27.36 6.60
CA PHE A 334 -22.33 27.11 7.69
C PHE A 334 -21.09 26.30 7.26
N SER A 335 -21.24 25.35 6.33
CA SER A 335 -20.12 24.53 5.88
C SER A 335 -19.01 25.31 5.18
N LEU A 336 -19.29 26.53 4.68
CA LEU A 336 -18.30 27.37 4.01
C LEU A 336 -17.33 28.07 4.98
N GLU A 337 -17.62 28.16 6.27
CA GLU A 337 -16.80 28.89 7.24
C GLU A 337 -15.35 28.38 7.31
N ALA A 338 -15.16 27.07 7.15
CA ALA A 338 -13.83 26.46 7.16
C ALA A 338 -13.02 26.77 5.88
N PRO A 339 -13.54 26.53 4.66
CA PRO A 339 -12.78 26.78 3.43
C PRO A 339 -12.74 28.25 2.98
N ILE A 340 -13.75 29.06 3.32
CA ILE A 340 -13.88 30.45 2.88
C ILE A 340 -14.21 31.34 4.08
N ARG A 341 -13.49 32.47 4.22
CA ARG A 341 -13.78 33.38 5.33
C ARG A 341 -15.10 34.10 5.04
N GLU A 342 -16.02 34.08 6.00
CA GLU A 342 -17.32 34.78 5.91
C GLU A 342 -17.16 36.24 5.44
N GLN A 343 -16.12 36.93 5.93
CA GLN A 343 -15.81 38.31 5.56
C GLN A 343 -15.60 38.52 4.06
N GLU A 344 -15.08 37.52 3.33
CA GLU A 344 -14.82 37.64 1.89
C GLU A 344 -16.13 37.69 1.09
N ILE A 345 -17.09 36.82 1.43
CA ILE A 345 -18.42 36.82 0.80
C ILE A 345 -19.19 38.08 1.23
N LYS A 346 -19.08 38.46 2.52
CA LYS A 346 -19.75 39.63 3.07
C LYS A 346 -19.31 40.94 2.42
N GLN A 347 -18.03 41.08 2.10
CA GLN A 347 -17.52 42.24 1.36
C GLN A 347 -18.15 42.36 -0.03
N ILE A 348 -18.33 41.24 -0.74
CA ILE A 348 -19.00 41.22 -2.06
C ILE A 348 -20.47 41.63 -1.90
N TYR A 349 -21.16 41.05 -0.92
CA TYR A 349 -22.56 41.37 -0.60
C TYR A 349 -22.75 42.86 -0.26
N ASP A 350 -21.99 43.38 0.69
CA ASP A 350 -22.12 44.77 1.15
C ASP A 350 -21.77 45.77 0.04
N SER A 351 -20.76 45.45 -0.78
CA SER A 351 -20.40 46.25 -1.96
C SER A 351 -21.54 46.30 -2.97
N PHE A 352 -22.15 45.16 -3.28
CA PHE A 352 -23.27 45.09 -4.23
C PHE A 352 -24.52 45.79 -3.69
N LEU A 353 -24.90 45.52 -2.43
CA LEU A 353 -26.02 46.17 -1.77
C LEU A 353 -25.85 47.69 -1.72
N SER A 354 -24.63 48.19 -1.45
CA SER A 354 -24.34 49.62 -1.46
C SER A 354 -24.58 50.29 -2.82
N LYS A 355 -24.37 49.58 -3.94
CA LYS A 355 -24.68 50.10 -5.29
C LYS A 355 -26.18 50.25 -5.49
N ILE A 356 -26.96 49.26 -5.03
CA ILE A 356 -28.43 49.30 -5.11
C ILE A 356 -28.99 50.45 -4.27
N LEU A 357 -28.49 50.62 -3.04
CA LEU A 357 -28.90 51.72 -2.16
C LEU A 357 -28.56 53.10 -2.74
N LYS A 358 -27.37 53.26 -3.34
CA LYS A 358 -27.01 54.52 -4.04
C LYS A 358 -27.93 54.80 -5.23
N PHE A 359 -28.32 53.77 -5.99
CA PHE A 359 -29.27 53.93 -7.09
C PHE A 359 -30.65 54.40 -6.58
N PHE A 360 -31.13 53.80 -5.49
CA PHE A 360 -32.35 54.21 -4.81
C PHE A 360 -32.29 55.67 -4.33
N GLU A 361 -31.21 56.07 -3.66
CA GLU A 361 -30.98 57.45 -3.19
C GLU A 361 -30.96 58.45 -4.35
N ASN A 362 -30.37 58.09 -5.50
CA ASN A 362 -30.37 58.93 -6.69
C ASN A 362 -31.79 59.17 -7.23
N ILE A 363 -32.68 58.17 -7.17
CA ILE A 363 -34.09 58.34 -7.53
C ILE A 363 -34.79 59.29 -6.55
N VAL A 364 -34.57 59.11 -5.24
CA VAL A 364 -35.10 60.01 -4.20
C VAL A 364 -34.64 61.46 -4.41
N GLN A 365 -33.38 61.68 -4.77
CA GLN A 365 -32.88 63.02 -5.10
C GLN A 365 -33.56 63.62 -6.34
N LYS A 366 -33.80 62.81 -7.39
CA LYS A 366 -34.55 63.26 -8.58
C LYS A 366 -35.98 63.68 -8.22
N ILE A 367 -36.66 62.93 -7.35
CA ILE A 367 -38.01 63.28 -6.84
C ILE A 367 -37.97 64.62 -6.10
N ASN A 368 -37.08 64.77 -5.10
CA ASN A 368 -36.96 66.00 -4.34
C ASN A 368 -36.66 67.22 -5.24
N ASN A 369 -35.81 67.05 -6.25
CA ASN A 369 -35.51 68.10 -7.22
C ASN A 369 -36.69 68.44 -8.13
N ALA A 370 -37.51 67.46 -8.51
CA ALA A 370 -38.72 67.67 -9.31
C ALA A 370 -39.81 68.40 -8.51
N LEU A 371 -39.99 68.05 -7.24
CA LEU A 371 -40.90 68.74 -6.31
C LEU A 371 -40.52 70.23 -6.15
N ASN A 372 -39.23 70.53 -6.03
CA ASN A 372 -38.74 71.91 -5.90
C ASN A 372 -38.92 72.77 -7.16
N LYS A 373 -39.02 72.16 -8.35
CA LYS A 373 -39.08 72.86 -9.65
C LYS A 373 -40.49 72.97 -10.23
N GLN A 374 -41.52 72.50 -9.51
CA GLN A 374 -42.91 72.42 -9.99
C GLN A 374 -43.06 71.71 -11.36
N ASN A 375 -42.26 70.67 -11.59
CA ASN A 375 -42.30 69.90 -12.83
C ASN A 375 -43.43 68.85 -12.82
N ALA A 376 -43.85 68.44 -14.03
CA ALA A 376 -45.02 67.58 -14.30
C ALA A 376 -45.16 66.33 -13.40
N LEU A 377 -46.36 66.14 -12.85
CA LEU A 377 -46.77 65.02 -11.96
C LEU A 377 -46.50 63.63 -12.56
N GLU A 378 -46.65 63.45 -13.88
CA GLU A 378 -46.38 62.16 -14.55
C GLU A 378 -44.92 61.68 -14.40
N ASN A 379 -43.96 62.60 -14.27
CA ASN A 379 -42.56 62.22 -14.05
C ASN A 379 -42.32 61.78 -12.60
N LEU A 380 -43.10 62.30 -11.64
CA LEU A 380 -43.01 61.90 -10.24
C LEU A 380 -43.60 60.51 -10.02
N GLU A 381 -44.74 60.22 -10.65
CA GLU A 381 -45.38 58.90 -10.60
C GLU A 381 -44.42 57.80 -11.08
N LYS A 382 -43.79 57.98 -12.25
CA LYS A 382 -42.79 57.04 -12.79
C LYS A 382 -41.59 56.83 -11.87
N LEU A 383 -41.15 57.86 -11.11
CA LEU A 383 -40.04 57.72 -10.17
C LEU A 383 -40.45 56.98 -8.90
N ILE A 384 -41.69 57.16 -8.42
CA ILE A 384 -42.23 56.40 -7.28
C ILE A 384 -42.39 54.93 -7.65
N GLU A 385 -42.94 54.62 -8.83
CA GLU A 385 -43.04 53.24 -9.33
C GLU A 385 -41.66 52.55 -9.34
N GLN A 386 -40.59 53.29 -9.66
CA GLN A 386 -39.23 52.76 -9.61
C GLN A 386 -38.75 52.49 -8.18
N LEU A 387 -39.06 53.37 -7.21
CA LEU A 387 -38.75 53.11 -5.80
C LEU A 387 -39.49 51.85 -5.30
N ASP A 388 -40.76 51.69 -5.66
CA ASP A 388 -41.58 50.53 -5.29
C ASP A 388 -41.01 49.24 -5.87
N LEU A 389 -40.65 49.28 -7.17
CA LEU A 389 -40.02 48.14 -7.84
C LEU A 389 -38.73 47.70 -7.16
N ILE A 390 -37.86 48.64 -6.79
CA ILE A 390 -36.60 48.34 -6.08
C ILE A 390 -36.87 47.80 -4.67
N ARG A 391 -37.89 48.33 -3.97
CA ARG A 391 -38.27 47.88 -2.61
C ARG A 391 -38.93 46.50 -2.58
N ASN A 392 -39.21 45.87 -3.73
CA ASN A 392 -39.57 44.44 -3.76
C ASN A 392 -38.41 43.53 -3.32
N ILE A 393 -37.18 44.05 -3.24
CA ILE A 393 -36.02 43.35 -2.70
C ILE A 393 -36.01 43.51 -1.18
N SER A 394 -36.21 42.43 -0.43
CA SER A 394 -36.39 42.45 1.03
C SER A 394 -35.27 43.17 1.79
N SER A 395 -34.01 42.92 1.43
CA SER A 395 -32.85 43.55 2.07
C SER A 395 -32.76 45.07 1.81
N VAL A 396 -33.29 45.53 0.68
CA VAL A 396 -33.38 46.95 0.33
C VAL A 396 -34.57 47.59 1.02
N GLU A 397 -35.73 46.92 1.05
CA GLU A 397 -36.93 47.39 1.73
C GLU A 397 -36.63 47.78 3.18
N PHE A 398 -35.98 46.86 3.91
CA PHE A 398 -35.58 47.06 5.29
C PHE A 398 -34.67 48.29 5.46
N LYS A 399 -33.64 48.43 4.62
CA LYS A 399 -32.66 49.52 4.71
C LYS A 399 -33.18 50.89 4.23
N THR A 400 -34.22 50.91 3.39
CA THR A 400 -34.72 52.16 2.75
C THR A 400 -36.06 52.65 3.29
N SER A 401 -36.72 51.89 4.18
CA SER A 401 -38.08 52.18 4.67
C SER A 401 -38.27 53.61 5.18
N GLN A 402 -37.39 54.11 6.05
CA GLN A 402 -37.52 55.46 6.61
C GLN A 402 -37.43 56.55 5.53
N VAL A 403 -36.45 56.43 4.62
CA VAL A 403 -36.23 57.41 3.54
C VAL A 403 -37.39 57.40 2.54
N TYR A 404 -37.91 56.21 2.25
CA TYR A 404 -39.06 56.03 1.36
C TYR A 404 -40.30 56.75 1.89
N TYR A 405 -40.72 56.47 3.14
CA TYR A 405 -41.94 57.08 3.70
C TYR A 405 -41.80 58.60 3.86
N ALA A 406 -40.63 59.09 4.27
CA ALA A 406 -40.35 60.54 4.31
C ALA A 406 -40.44 61.20 2.92
N THR A 407 -40.11 60.46 1.85
CA THR A 407 -40.23 60.96 0.47
C THR A 407 -41.70 61.00 0.03
N LEU A 408 -42.50 59.99 0.37
CA LEU A 408 -43.94 59.98 0.11
C LEU A 408 -44.68 61.10 0.85
N GLU A 409 -44.36 61.34 2.13
CA GLU A 409 -44.97 62.42 2.92
C GLU A 409 -44.76 63.79 2.27
N LYS A 410 -43.53 64.07 1.81
CA LYS A 410 -43.22 65.32 1.07
C LYS A 410 -44.03 65.44 -0.21
N LEU A 411 -44.18 64.34 -0.95
CA LEU A 411 -44.93 64.32 -2.20
C LEU A 411 -46.43 64.52 -1.97
N PHE A 412 -47.02 63.88 -0.97
CA PHE A 412 -48.41 64.12 -0.58
C PHE A 412 -48.62 65.56 -0.13
N GLY A 413 -47.72 66.11 0.69
CA GLY A 413 -47.74 67.53 1.08
C GLY A 413 -47.75 68.48 -0.11
N TYR A 414 -46.93 68.19 -1.13
CA TYR A 414 -46.90 68.97 -2.37
C TYR A 414 -48.22 68.87 -3.18
N ILE A 415 -48.80 67.67 -3.29
CA ILE A 415 -50.09 67.47 -3.97
C ILE A 415 -51.21 68.24 -3.25
N TYR A 416 -51.22 68.26 -1.92
CA TYR A 416 -52.19 69.03 -1.14
C TYR A 416 -52.06 70.54 -1.34
N GLN A 417 -50.87 71.06 -1.65
CA GLN A 417 -50.65 72.48 -1.93
C GLN A 417 -51.08 72.89 -3.36
N LEU A 418 -51.26 71.92 -4.27
CA LEU A 418 -51.71 72.15 -5.64
C LEU A 418 -53.24 72.07 -5.81
N ARG A 419 -53.96 71.51 -4.83
CA ARG A 419 -55.43 71.52 -4.74
C ARG A 419 -55.89 72.76 -4.00
#